data_AF-A0A642URZ9-F1
#
_entry.id   AF-A0A642URZ9-F1
#
_cell.length_a   1.000
_cell.length_b   1.000
_cell.length_c   1.000
_cell.angle_alpha   90.00
_cell.angle_beta   90.00
_cell.angle_gamma   90.00
#
_symmetry.space_group_name_H-M   'P 1'
#
loop_
_entity.id
_entity.type
_entity.pdbx_description
1 polymer ?
#
loop_
_entity_poly.entity_id
_entity_poly.type
_entity_poly.pdbx_seq_one_letter_code
_entity_poly.pdbx_strand_id
1 'polypeptide(L)'
;MQIKNTLAVAAMAGAAVAADANNSTLIAATAAPSSVASACSFDKFTATATAQIQQVAACATAVGDITIQGSDLNQVDLTGVHAIFGSVNINNVPQINQILAPDLQTVSKDFEVVNATVLKEINLAQLTTVGSLSLKALSQLDKLELTTGLTSADSVVIADTGLSSLEGIDVYELKNFDVNNNPNIEKIKSDLKSVTGLLSISYNSQDVDVALDQLTSVADLNLQAIKSFSAKNLTSVNGTLSLIGTSVKDFELNNVESIQKSLAINENSDLTQLNFTKLNQIGGALTIGDNDKLKSFDSFPKLTQIGGSVNLTGSFDKGDFPELKRVAGGFELDSDGDLTCDAFQKLNSNSVIKGDEFKCKAKQEETSSSSSKAGNSSGLATSSSTGDRAAEETSSSSSSGSGSDSKSSSSGSGSAKSSGSSSKSGASGVSGKSALFAALFVAVGAALF
;
A
#
# COMPACT_ATOMS: atom_id res chain seq x y z
N MET A 1 43.08 36.05 -55.83
CA MET A 1 43.01 36.48 -54.42
C MET A 1 41.58 36.18 -53.98
N GLN A 2 41.24 35.00 -53.45
CA GLN A 2 41.46 34.51 -52.07
C GLN A 2 40.90 35.45 -51.00
N ILE A 3 40.16 34.83 -50.06
CA ILE A 3 39.69 35.27 -48.72
C ILE A 3 38.19 35.60 -48.65
N LYS A 4 37.34 35.04 -47.76
CA LYS A 4 37.35 33.87 -46.85
C LYS A 4 35.90 33.65 -46.36
N ASN A 5 35.60 32.40 -46.06
CA ASN A 5 34.48 31.84 -45.29
C ASN A 5 34.22 32.58 -43.95
N THR A 6 32.95 32.66 -43.50
CA THR A 6 32.59 32.45 -42.08
C THR A 6 31.15 31.95 -41.95
N LEU A 7 31.03 30.75 -41.37
CA LEU A 7 29.81 30.17 -40.79
C LEU A 7 29.35 31.04 -39.61
N ALA A 8 28.05 31.32 -39.54
CA ALA A 8 27.40 31.75 -38.30
C ALA A 8 26.75 30.53 -37.64
N VAL A 9 27.41 29.99 -36.62
CA VAL A 9 26.81 29.05 -35.67
C VAL A 9 25.98 29.88 -34.69
N ALA A 10 24.66 29.73 -34.74
CA ALA A 10 23.77 30.30 -33.74
C ALA A 10 23.89 29.49 -32.44
N ALA A 11 24.66 30.01 -31.49
CA ALA A 11 24.65 29.53 -30.12
C ALA A 11 23.32 29.95 -29.47
N MET A 12 22.43 29.00 -29.21
CA MET A 12 21.31 29.20 -28.29
C MET A 12 21.88 29.23 -26.88
N ALA A 13 22.07 30.44 -26.33
CA ALA A 13 22.40 30.62 -24.93
C ALA A 13 21.16 30.25 -24.09
N GLY A 14 21.26 29.15 -23.36
CA GLY A 14 20.32 28.80 -22.30
C GLY A 14 20.35 29.89 -21.23
N ALA A 15 19.25 30.61 -21.09
CA ALA A 15 19.00 31.43 -19.91
C ALA A 15 18.66 30.47 -18.76
N ALA A 16 19.67 30.09 -17.98
CA ALA A 16 19.48 29.50 -16.67
C ALA A 16 18.83 30.56 -15.76
N VAL A 17 17.50 30.55 -15.68
CA VAL A 17 16.80 31.16 -14.57
C VAL A 17 16.98 30.20 -13.41
N ALA A 18 17.71 30.63 -12.39
CA ALA A 18 17.79 29.92 -11.12
C ALA A 18 16.37 29.87 -10.50
N ALA A 19 15.64 28.80 -10.81
CA ALA A 19 14.43 28.43 -10.11
C ALA A 19 14.85 27.66 -8.86
N ASP A 20 14.26 28.02 -7.74
CA ASP A 20 14.34 27.31 -6.47
C ASP A 20 14.08 25.81 -6.71
N ALA A 21 15.04 24.96 -6.34
CA ALA A 21 15.13 23.54 -6.75
C ALA A 21 14.09 22.63 -6.09
N ASN A 22 12.91 23.15 -5.72
CA ASN A 22 11.94 22.46 -4.86
C ASN A 22 10.48 22.56 -5.32
N ASN A 23 10.20 23.04 -6.54
CA ASN A 23 8.82 23.22 -7.01
C ASN A 23 8.50 22.31 -8.21
N SER A 24 7.98 21.12 -7.91
CA SER A 24 7.44 20.13 -8.86
C SER A 24 6.12 20.58 -9.49
N THR A 25 6.15 21.63 -10.30
CA THR A 25 5.07 21.88 -11.26
C THR A 25 5.62 21.72 -12.68
N LEU A 26 5.03 20.78 -13.42
CA LEU A 26 5.37 20.34 -14.79
C LEU A 26 5.23 21.43 -15.88
N ILE A 27 5.35 22.71 -15.52
CA ILE A 27 4.93 23.85 -16.35
C ILE A 27 5.97 24.22 -17.44
N ALA A 28 7.16 23.60 -17.48
CA ALA A 28 8.21 24.00 -18.43
C ALA A 28 8.69 22.94 -19.44
N ALA A 29 8.26 21.67 -19.35
CA ALA A 29 8.80 20.59 -20.21
C ALA A 29 7.90 20.17 -21.39
N THR A 30 6.70 20.75 -21.55
CA THR A 30 5.65 20.19 -22.42
C THR A 30 5.53 20.82 -23.81
N ALA A 31 6.21 21.93 -24.09
CA ALA A 31 6.17 22.54 -25.41
C ALA A 31 7.16 21.83 -26.35
N ALA A 32 6.63 21.07 -27.32
CA ALA A 32 7.44 20.51 -28.39
C ALA A 32 8.24 21.62 -29.10
N PRO A 33 9.49 21.36 -29.52
CA PRO A 33 10.28 22.34 -30.24
C PRO A 33 9.57 22.77 -31.52
N SER A 34 9.68 24.06 -31.85
CA SER A 34 8.98 24.69 -32.98
C SER A 34 9.37 24.13 -34.37
N SER A 35 10.46 23.38 -34.45
CA SER A 35 10.89 22.71 -35.67
C SER A 35 11.64 21.42 -35.35
N VAL A 36 11.05 20.28 -35.71
CA VAL A 36 11.73 18.98 -35.80
C VAL A 36 11.80 18.54 -37.26
N ALA A 37 12.80 17.73 -37.60
CA ALA A 37 12.83 17.10 -38.92
C ALA A 37 11.52 16.32 -39.14
N SER A 38 10.95 16.39 -40.34
CA SER A 38 9.68 15.72 -40.64
C SER A 38 9.74 14.21 -40.41
N ALA A 39 10.92 13.59 -40.57
CA ALA A 39 11.17 12.19 -40.27
C ALA A 39 11.08 11.83 -38.77
N CYS A 40 11.12 12.84 -37.89
CA CYS A 40 11.03 12.71 -36.43
C CYS A 40 9.69 13.20 -35.87
N SER A 41 8.72 13.43 -36.75
CA SER A 41 7.34 13.76 -36.41
C SER A 41 6.46 12.55 -36.67
N PHE A 42 5.90 11.99 -35.61
CA PHE A 42 5.17 10.72 -35.60
C PHE A 42 3.70 10.96 -35.25
N ASP A 43 2.81 10.90 -36.25
CA ASP A 43 1.36 10.94 -36.01
C ASP A 43 0.80 9.52 -36.01
N LYS A 44 0.28 9.07 -34.86
CA LYS A 44 -0.25 7.70 -34.64
C LYS A 44 0.72 6.60 -35.10
N PHE A 45 1.99 6.73 -34.72
CA PHE A 45 3.03 5.81 -35.15
C PHE A 45 3.00 4.51 -34.32
N THR A 46 3.00 3.39 -35.03
CA THR A 46 3.09 2.05 -34.44
C THR A 46 4.25 1.29 -35.07
N ALA A 47 5.27 0.99 -34.27
CA ALA A 47 6.37 0.12 -34.65
C ALA A 47 6.02 -1.33 -34.35
N THR A 48 6.03 -2.18 -35.38
CA THR A 48 5.84 -3.64 -35.29
C THR A 48 7.05 -4.44 -35.73
N ALA A 49 8.11 -3.76 -36.19
CA ALA A 49 9.36 -4.35 -36.61
C ALA A 49 10.55 -3.52 -36.13
N THR A 50 11.71 -4.15 -35.94
CA THR A 50 12.95 -3.49 -35.49
C THR A 50 13.32 -2.30 -36.36
N ALA A 51 13.13 -2.37 -37.68
CA ALA A 51 13.43 -1.27 -38.58
C ALA A 51 12.63 0.01 -38.27
N GLN A 52 11.40 -0.11 -37.77
CA GLN A 52 10.56 1.03 -37.38
C GLN A 52 10.99 1.60 -36.02
N ILE A 53 11.43 0.76 -35.09
CA ILE A 53 12.06 1.23 -33.85
C ILE A 53 13.32 2.06 -34.17
N GLN A 54 14.12 1.60 -35.14
CA GLN A 54 15.31 2.33 -35.59
C GLN A 54 14.99 3.67 -36.28
N GLN A 55 13.79 3.86 -36.85
CA GLN A 55 13.36 5.16 -37.35
C GLN A 55 13.21 6.17 -36.21
N VAL A 56 12.71 5.73 -35.06
CA VAL A 56 12.64 6.56 -33.84
C VAL A 56 14.04 6.78 -33.28
N ALA A 57 14.85 5.73 -33.18
CA ALA A 57 16.21 5.80 -32.64
C ALA A 57 17.13 6.76 -33.43
N ALA A 58 16.87 6.96 -34.72
CA ALA A 58 17.59 7.93 -35.55
C ALA A 58 17.32 9.41 -35.17
N CYS A 59 16.33 9.67 -34.31
CA CYS A 59 15.92 11.00 -33.90
C CYS A 59 16.41 11.32 -32.50
N ALA A 60 17.29 12.32 -32.37
CA ALA A 60 17.65 12.85 -31.04
C ALA A 60 16.42 13.42 -30.30
N THR A 61 15.46 13.97 -31.05
CA THR A 61 14.17 14.40 -30.53
C THR A 61 13.05 13.90 -31.42
N ALA A 62 12.10 13.16 -30.85
CA ALA A 62 10.89 12.70 -31.52
C ALA A 62 9.67 13.49 -31.03
N VAL A 63 8.73 13.79 -31.92
CA VAL A 63 7.47 14.48 -31.59
C VAL A 63 6.30 13.59 -31.97
N GLY A 64 5.35 13.45 -31.05
CA GLY A 64 4.17 12.61 -31.22
C GLY A 64 4.25 11.29 -30.46
N ASP A 65 3.14 10.57 -30.44
CA ASP A 65 2.98 9.36 -29.62
C ASP A 65 3.51 8.13 -30.37
N ILE A 66 4.29 7.31 -29.68
CA ILE A 66 5.03 6.17 -30.21
C ILE A 66 4.48 4.91 -29.56
N THR A 67 3.88 4.04 -30.37
CA THR A 67 3.44 2.71 -29.91
C THR A 67 4.39 1.65 -30.44
N ILE A 68 4.82 0.71 -29.60
CA ILE A 68 5.63 -0.45 -29.97
C ILE A 68 4.86 -1.70 -29.58
N GLN A 69 4.55 -2.54 -30.55
CA GLN A 69 3.79 -3.77 -30.36
C GLN A 69 4.23 -4.86 -31.34
N GLY A 70 4.18 -6.13 -30.98
CA GLY A 70 4.50 -7.21 -31.90
C GLY A 70 5.12 -8.42 -31.23
N SER A 71 4.73 -9.62 -31.68
CA SER A 71 5.20 -10.88 -31.12
C SER A 71 6.65 -11.21 -31.43
N ASP A 72 7.19 -10.66 -32.52
CA ASP A 72 8.48 -11.08 -33.08
C ASP A 72 9.62 -10.10 -32.72
N LEU A 73 9.33 -9.13 -31.84
CA LEU A 73 10.31 -8.18 -31.33
C LEU A 73 11.03 -8.80 -30.13
N ASN A 74 12.36 -8.83 -30.19
CA ASN A 74 13.19 -9.36 -29.10
C ASN A 74 13.74 -8.24 -28.19
N GLN A 75 13.78 -7.00 -28.67
CA GLN A 75 14.38 -5.86 -27.99
C GLN A 75 13.76 -4.56 -28.48
N VAL A 76 13.65 -3.57 -27.60
CA VAL A 76 13.48 -2.15 -27.97
C VAL A 76 14.82 -1.45 -27.74
N ASP A 77 15.35 -0.81 -28.77
CA ASP A 77 16.57 -0.01 -28.67
C ASP A 77 16.29 1.39 -29.25
N LEU A 78 16.25 2.37 -28.35
CA LEU A 78 16.07 3.80 -28.59
C LEU A 78 17.33 4.57 -28.18
N THR A 79 18.51 3.92 -28.21
CA THR A 79 19.79 4.59 -27.98
C THR A 79 19.95 5.78 -28.93
N GLY A 80 20.45 6.91 -28.41
CA GLY A 80 20.55 8.18 -29.14
C GLY A 80 19.32 9.08 -29.07
N VAL A 81 18.15 8.58 -28.64
CA VAL A 81 16.97 9.42 -28.40
C VAL A 81 17.14 10.14 -27.06
N HIS A 82 17.10 11.47 -27.08
CA HIS A 82 17.22 12.30 -25.88
C HIS A 82 15.86 12.75 -25.34
N ALA A 83 14.91 13.02 -26.23
CA ALA A 83 13.59 13.51 -25.83
C ALA A 83 12.47 12.99 -26.74
N ILE A 84 11.32 12.66 -26.14
CA ILE A 84 10.09 12.30 -26.84
C ILE A 84 8.98 13.23 -26.35
N PHE A 85 8.51 14.10 -27.24
CA PHE A 85 7.36 14.99 -26.97
C PHE A 85 6.05 14.28 -27.34
N GLY A 86 5.69 13.30 -26.51
CA GLY A 86 4.55 12.41 -26.67
C GLY A 86 4.63 11.27 -25.66
N SER A 87 3.79 10.26 -25.84
CA SER A 87 3.84 9.01 -25.07
C SER A 87 4.70 7.95 -25.75
N VAL A 88 5.30 7.07 -24.96
CA VAL A 88 5.92 5.81 -25.39
C VAL A 88 5.10 4.67 -24.80
N ASN A 89 4.39 3.93 -25.64
CA ASN A 89 3.53 2.82 -25.22
C ASN A 89 4.06 1.50 -25.77
N ILE A 90 4.56 0.64 -24.90
CA ILE A 90 5.12 -0.66 -25.25
C ILE A 90 4.18 -1.74 -24.72
N ASN A 91 3.43 -2.40 -25.62
CA ASN A 91 2.41 -3.36 -25.20
C ASN A 91 2.39 -4.60 -26.11
N ASN A 92 1.93 -5.72 -25.55
CA ASN A 92 1.77 -6.98 -26.30
C ASN A 92 3.08 -7.42 -26.99
N VAL A 93 4.17 -7.43 -26.23
CA VAL A 93 5.53 -7.74 -26.69
C VAL A 93 6.12 -8.95 -25.94
N PRO A 94 5.56 -10.16 -26.15
CA PRO A 94 5.85 -11.34 -25.33
C PRO A 94 7.28 -11.89 -25.46
N GLN A 95 8.09 -11.38 -26.41
CA GLN A 95 9.47 -11.83 -26.63
C GLN A 95 10.51 -10.75 -26.29
N ILE A 96 10.09 -9.53 -25.95
CA ILE A 96 11.04 -8.45 -25.62
C ILE A 96 11.67 -8.73 -24.27
N ASN A 97 12.99 -8.92 -24.27
CA ASN A 97 13.76 -9.20 -23.06
C ASN A 97 14.44 -7.95 -22.48
N GLN A 98 14.63 -6.90 -23.29
CA GLN A 98 15.31 -5.67 -22.89
C GLN A 98 14.72 -4.45 -23.61
N ILE A 99 14.63 -3.33 -22.87
CA ILE A 99 14.33 -2.00 -23.41
C ILE A 99 15.53 -1.11 -23.08
N LEU A 100 16.20 -0.60 -24.11
CA LEU A 100 17.37 0.29 -23.97
C LEU A 100 17.02 1.69 -24.47
N ALA A 101 17.07 2.66 -23.58
CA ALA A 101 16.98 4.09 -23.90
C ALA A 101 17.89 4.89 -22.95
N PRO A 102 19.20 4.60 -22.92
CA PRO A 102 20.11 5.14 -21.91
C PRO A 102 20.32 6.65 -22.01
N ASP A 103 20.07 7.25 -23.19
CA ASP A 103 20.21 8.69 -23.44
C ASP A 103 18.90 9.46 -23.25
N LEU A 104 17.79 8.76 -23.02
CA LEU A 104 16.46 9.37 -22.95
C LEU A 104 16.33 10.16 -21.64
N GLN A 105 16.18 11.47 -21.77
CA GLN A 105 16.08 12.41 -20.66
C GLN A 105 14.64 12.83 -20.35
N THR A 106 13.80 12.90 -21.40
CA THR A 106 12.43 13.43 -21.28
C THR A 106 11.43 12.65 -22.10
N VAL A 107 10.29 12.32 -21.48
CA VAL A 107 9.06 11.90 -22.16
C VAL A 107 7.95 12.82 -21.69
N SER A 108 7.41 13.65 -22.58
CA SER A 108 6.49 14.73 -22.15
C SER A 108 5.10 14.24 -21.72
N LYS A 109 4.77 12.97 -21.96
CA LYS A 109 3.54 12.29 -21.53
C LYS A 109 3.89 10.92 -20.90
N ASP A 110 3.22 9.85 -21.27
CA ASP A 110 3.34 8.55 -20.58
C ASP A 110 4.49 7.72 -21.15
N PHE A 111 5.31 7.13 -20.27
CA PHE A 111 6.15 5.97 -20.59
C PHE A 111 5.47 4.75 -19.98
N GLU A 112 4.82 3.96 -20.83
CA GLU A 112 4.03 2.80 -20.43
C GLU A 112 4.62 1.51 -21.03
N VAL A 113 4.84 0.51 -20.16
CA VAL A 113 5.20 -0.86 -20.55
C VAL A 113 4.22 -1.83 -19.92
N VAL A 114 3.51 -2.60 -20.75
CA VAL A 114 2.44 -3.51 -20.31
C VAL A 114 2.57 -4.87 -20.98
N ASN A 115 2.37 -5.94 -20.22
CA ASN A 115 2.33 -7.32 -20.72
C ASN A 115 3.62 -7.72 -21.45
N ALA A 116 4.77 -7.45 -20.82
CA ALA A 116 6.08 -7.91 -21.28
C ALA A 116 6.67 -8.89 -20.25
N THR A 117 6.06 -10.07 -20.14
CA THR A 117 6.32 -11.03 -19.04
C THR A 117 7.71 -11.67 -19.05
N VAL A 118 8.49 -11.50 -20.13
CA VAL A 118 9.87 -11.99 -20.23
C VAL A 118 10.91 -10.86 -20.21
N LEU A 119 10.46 -9.61 -20.09
CA LEU A 119 11.31 -8.42 -20.02
C LEU A 119 12.13 -8.47 -18.75
N LYS A 120 13.45 -8.34 -18.85
CA LYS A 120 14.39 -8.41 -17.73
C LYS A 120 14.94 -7.08 -17.31
N GLU A 121 15.09 -6.16 -18.26
CA GLU A 121 15.78 -4.90 -18.04
C GLU A 121 15.13 -3.77 -18.82
N ILE A 122 14.92 -2.66 -18.13
CA ILE A 122 14.62 -1.35 -18.71
C ILE A 122 15.77 -0.42 -18.33
N ASN A 123 16.54 0.02 -19.32
CA ASN A 123 17.59 1.02 -19.13
C ASN A 123 17.09 2.40 -19.54
N LEU A 124 16.87 3.26 -18.55
CA LEU A 124 16.46 4.67 -18.68
C LEU A 124 17.45 5.56 -17.91
N ALA A 125 18.75 5.26 -17.99
CA ALA A 125 19.77 5.82 -17.10
C ALA A 125 19.79 7.37 -17.00
N GLN A 126 19.41 8.08 -18.07
CA GLN A 126 19.34 9.55 -18.10
C GLN A 126 17.93 10.14 -17.91
N LEU A 127 16.90 9.32 -17.70
CA LEU A 127 15.53 9.81 -17.60
C LEU A 127 15.32 10.59 -16.31
N THR A 128 14.99 11.86 -16.44
CA THR A 128 14.74 12.77 -15.31
C THR A 128 13.31 13.27 -15.26
N THR A 129 12.63 13.33 -16.42
CA THR A 129 11.28 13.87 -16.57
C THR A 129 10.41 12.93 -17.39
N VAL A 130 9.25 12.57 -16.85
CA VAL A 130 8.18 11.84 -17.53
C VAL A 130 6.84 12.51 -17.19
N GLY A 131 5.81 12.38 -18.02
CA GLY A 131 4.43 12.61 -17.58
C GLY A 131 4.02 11.51 -16.60
N SER A 132 3.79 10.29 -17.06
CA SER A 132 3.54 9.14 -16.17
C SER A 132 4.49 7.99 -16.45
N LEU A 133 5.05 7.37 -15.41
CA LEU A 133 5.76 6.09 -15.52
C LEU A 133 4.79 4.96 -15.15
N SER A 134 4.47 4.07 -16.08
CA SER A 134 3.59 2.92 -15.82
C SER A 134 4.23 1.61 -16.29
N LEU A 135 4.57 0.76 -15.33
CA LEU A 135 5.18 -0.56 -15.54
C LEU A 135 4.22 -1.61 -14.98
N LYS A 136 3.60 -2.42 -15.86
CA LYS A 136 2.53 -3.36 -15.47
C LYS A 136 2.70 -4.73 -16.09
N ALA A 137 2.51 -5.80 -15.30
CA ALA A 137 2.59 -7.19 -15.76
C ALA A 137 3.95 -7.51 -16.43
N LEU A 138 5.02 -7.26 -15.67
CA LEU A 138 6.43 -7.42 -16.04
C LEU A 138 7.13 -8.37 -15.05
N SER A 139 6.58 -9.56 -14.87
CA SER A 139 6.95 -10.50 -13.81
C SER A 139 8.40 -11.02 -13.82
N GLN A 140 9.17 -10.76 -14.88
CA GLN A 140 10.60 -11.09 -14.99
C GLN A 140 11.49 -9.83 -15.00
N LEU A 141 10.93 -8.63 -14.80
CA LEU A 141 11.67 -7.39 -14.81
C LEU A 141 12.50 -7.28 -13.53
N ASP A 142 13.77 -7.65 -13.63
CA ASP A 142 14.69 -7.64 -12.50
C ASP A 142 15.30 -6.24 -12.27
N LYS A 143 15.40 -5.43 -13.34
CA LYS A 143 16.20 -4.21 -13.34
C LYS A 143 15.52 -3.05 -14.06
N LEU A 144 15.35 -1.95 -13.35
CA LEU A 144 15.02 -0.63 -13.87
C LEU A 144 16.19 0.30 -13.57
N GLU A 145 16.88 0.80 -14.60
CA GLU A 145 17.98 1.74 -14.40
C GLU A 145 17.48 3.18 -14.56
N LEU A 146 17.56 3.95 -13.47
CA LEU A 146 17.28 5.38 -13.41
C LEU A 146 18.47 6.11 -12.77
N THR A 147 19.69 5.87 -13.26
CA THR A 147 20.96 6.31 -12.65
C THR A 147 21.01 7.82 -12.33
N THR A 148 20.41 8.66 -13.17
CA THR A 148 20.37 10.12 -12.95
C THR A 148 19.28 10.54 -11.95
N GLY A 149 18.31 9.67 -11.70
CA GLY A 149 17.13 9.93 -10.87
C GLY A 149 15.99 10.56 -11.65
N LEU A 150 14.83 9.90 -11.64
CA LEU A 150 13.56 10.45 -12.07
C LEU A 150 13.10 11.45 -11.01
N THR A 151 13.13 12.74 -11.35
CA THR A 151 12.84 13.83 -10.41
C THR A 151 11.49 14.52 -10.69
N SER A 152 10.92 14.30 -11.88
CA SER A 152 9.62 14.85 -12.27
C SER A 152 8.74 13.79 -12.94
N ALA A 153 7.57 13.55 -12.33
CA ALA A 153 6.48 12.75 -12.87
C ALA A 153 5.13 13.26 -12.32
N ASP A 154 4.07 13.15 -13.10
CA ASP A 154 2.68 13.27 -12.62
C ASP A 154 2.24 12.00 -11.90
N SER A 155 2.67 10.81 -12.34
CA SER A 155 2.24 9.53 -11.75
C SER A 155 3.28 8.44 -11.90
N VAL A 156 3.34 7.55 -10.91
CA VAL A 156 4.18 6.35 -10.92
C VAL A 156 3.31 5.15 -10.56
N VAL A 157 3.26 4.16 -11.47
CA VAL A 157 2.56 2.89 -11.28
C VAL A 157 3.52 1.74 -11.55
N ILE A 158 3.79 0.93 -10.53
CA ILE A 158 4.66 -0.26 -10.61
C ILE A 158 3.84 -1.46 -10.12
N ALA A 159 3.35 -2.26 -11.05
CA ALA A 159 2.41 -3.34 -10.77
C ALA A 159 2.83 -4.68 -11.38
N ASP A 160 2.82 -5.75 -10.58
CA ASP A 160 3.12 -7.11 -11.05
C ASP A 160 4.49 -7.17 -11.76
N THR A 161 5.53 -6.75 -11.05
CA THR A 161 6.91 -6.73 -11.58
C THR A 161 7.85 -7.62 -10.77
N GLY A 162 8.96 -8.03 -11.40
CA GLY A 162 10.07 -8.72 -10.73
C GLY A 162 10.99 -7.79 -9.93
N LEU A 163 10.74 -6.48 -9.89
CA LEU A 163 11.64 -5.49 -9.32
C LEU A 163 11.82 -5.71 -7.83
N SER A 164 13.03 -5.49 -7.34
CA SER A 164 13.37 -5.56 -5.91
C SER A 164 13.55 -4.19 -5.27
N SER A 165 13.61 -3.12 -6.07
CA SER A 165 13.89 -1.76 -5.63
C SER A 165 13.18 -0.75 -6.52
N LEU A 166 12.90 0.42 -5.96
CA LEU A 166 12.41 1.62 -6.64
C LEU A 166 13.50 2.71 -6.73
N GLU A 167 14.77 2.31 -6.62
CA GLU A 167 15.91 3.22 -6.67
C GLU A 167 15.91 4.07 -7.94
N GLY A 168 16.22 5.35 -7.78
CA GLY A 168 16.18 6.35 -8.84
C GLY A 168 14.78 6.90 -9.12
N ILE A 169 13.75 6.58 -8.34
CA ILE A 169 12.47 7.31 -8.34
C ILE A 169 12.49 8.36 -7.23
N ASP A 170 13.01 9.54 -7.55
CA ASP A 170 13.31 10.65 -6.63
C ASP A 170 12.36 11.84 -6.83
N VAL A 171 11.06 11.56 -6.87
CA VAL A 171 9.99 12.54 -7.10
C VAL A 171 9.45 13.13 -5.79
N TYR A 172 9.18 14.43 -5.78
CA TYR A 172 8.70 15.16 -4.59
C TYR A 172 7.17 15.26 -4.48
N GLU A 173 6.47 15.29 -5.61
CA GLU A 173 5.02 15.38 -5.68
C GLU A 173 4.54 14.46 -6.79
N LEU A 174 3.46 13.74 -6.51
CA LEU A 174 2.78 12.89 -7.48
C LEU A 174 1.28 13.14 -7.40
N LYS A 175 0.60 12.96 -8.52
CA LYS A 175 -0.84 12.72 -8.51
C LYS A 175 -1.15 11.33 -8.00
N ASN A 176 -0.54 10.30 -8.59
CA ASN A 176 -0.74 8.92 -8.17
C ASN A 176 0.60 8.22 -7.93
N PHE A 177 0.69 7.50 -6.82
CA PHE A 177 1.77 6.58 -6.54
C PHE A 177 1.19 5.23 -6.18
N ASP A 178 1.28 4.26 -7.09
CA ASP A 178 0.71 2.93 -6.94
C ASP A 178 1.78 1.87 -7.11
N VAL A 179 2.13 1.19 -6.03
CA VAL A 179 3.15 0.12 -6.01
C VAL A 179 2.47 -1.14 -5.48
N ASN A 180 2.14 -2.05 -6.39
CA ASN A 180 1.38 -3.23 -6.04
C ASN A 180 1.82 -4.54 -6.69
N ASN A 181 1.58 -5.66 -6.02
CA ASN A 181 1.88 -7.00 -6.57
C ASN A 181 3.37 -7.20 -6.95
N ASN A 182 4.31 -6.56 -6.23
CA ASN A 182 5.75 -6.72 -6.48
C ASN A 182 6.39 -7.56 -5.36
N PRO A 183 6.45 -8.90 -5.49
CA PRO A 183 6.82 -9.80 -4.39
C PRO A 183 8.26 -9.64 -3.91
N ASN A 184 9.13 -9.00 -4.71
CA ASN A 184 10.54 -8.83 -4.39
C ASN A 184 10.86 -7.46 -3.77
N ILE A 185 9.89 -6.52 -3.71
CA ILE A 185 10.11 -5.20 -3.09
C ILE A 185 9.94 -5.31 -1.58
N GLU A 186 11.05 -5.39 -0.86
CA GLU A 186 11.10 -5.46 0.61
C GLU A 186 11.11 -4.08 1.28
N LYS A 187 11.40 -3.01 0.54
CA LYS A 187 11.51 -1.66 1.10
C LYS A 187 11.06 -0.60 0.12
N ILE A 188 10.23 0.31 0.61
CA ILE A 188 9.80 1.50 -0.11
C ILE A 188 10.17 2.72 0.73
N LYS A 189 11.17 3.46 0.28
CA LYS A 189 11.60 4.71 0.91
C LYS A 189 11.68 5.80 -0.14
N SER A 190 11.12 6.96 0.16
CA SER A 190 11.10 8.11 -0.74
C SER A 190 11.08 9.43 0.03
N ASP A 191 11.56 10.49 -0.62
CA ASP A 191 11.46 11.88 -0.15
C ASP A 191 10.18 12.57 -0.63
N LEU A 192 9.21 11.79 -1.12
CA LEU A 192 7.88 12.23 -1.53
C LEU A 192 7.22 13.09 -0.44
N LYS A 193 6.84 14.32 -0.80
CA LYS A 193 6.24 15.31 0.09
C LYS A 193 4.72 15.35 0.01
N SER A 194 4.15 15.08 -1.17
CA SER A 194 2.70 15.06 -1.33
C SER A 194 2.21 14.12 -2.43
N VAL A 195 1.00 13.58 -2.22
CA VAL A 195 0.26 12.82 -3.24
C VAL A 195 -1.14 13.39 -3.37
N THR A 196 -1.45 14.02 -4.51
CA THR A 196 -2.72 14.77 -4.68
C THR A 196 -3.91 13.89 -5.08
N GLY A 197 -3.65 12.65 -5.47
CA GLY A 197 -4.63 11.60 -5.75
C GLY A 197 -4.38 10.37 -4.87
N LEU A 198 -4.10 9.22 -5.49
CA LEU A 198 -3.98 7.94 -4.76
C LEU A 198 -2.52 7.62 -4.41
N LEU A 199 -2.26 7.36 -3.13
CA LEU A 199 -1.09 6.63 -2.64
C LEU A 199 -1.54 5.21 -2.26
N SER A 200 -1.19 4.22 -3.08
CA SER A 200 -1.58 2.82 -2.90
C SER A 200 -0.34 1.94 -2.82
N ILE A 201 -0.17 1.26 -1.68
CA ILE A 201 0.91 0.28 -1.48
C ILE A 201 0.26 -1.03 -1.05
N SER A 202 0.30 -2.04 -1.92
CA SER A 202 -0.40 -3.30 -1.66
C SER A 202 0.28 -4.54 -2.22
N TYR A 203 0.24 -5.66 -1.51
CA TYR A 203 0.71 -6.96 -2.04
C TYR A 203 2.14 -6.95 -2.60
N ASN A 204 3.06 -6.20 -1.97
CA ASN A 204 4.49 -6.28 -2.31
C ASN A 204 5.13 -7.47 -1.56
N SER A 205 6.42 -7.43 -1.24
CA SER A 205 7.01 -8.46 -0.36
C SER A 205 6.22 -8.55 0.95
N GLN A 206 6.10 -9.76 1.50
CA GLN A 206 5.46 -10.00 2.80
C GLN A 206 6.08 -9.15 3.91
N ASP A 207 7.38 -8.84 3.78
CA ASP A 207 8.15 -8.05 4.73
C ASP A 207 8.29 -6.58 4.34
N VAL A 208 7.46 -6.06 3.42
CA VAL A 208 7.65 -4.70 2.89
C VAL A 208 7.59 -3.63 4.00
N ASP A 209 8.72 -2.94 4.17
CA ASP A 209 8.87 -1.79 5.06
C ASP A 209 8.69 -0.49 4.29
N VAL A 210 7.69 0.32 4.67
CA VAL A 210 7.34 1.57 3.99
C VAL A 210 7.72 2.78 4.85
N ALA A 211 8.62 3.63 4.35
CA ALA A 211 9.09 4.83 5.04
C ALA A 211 8.98 6.07 4.15
N LEU A 212 7.92 6.85 4.38
CA LEU A 212 7.56 8.10 3.69
C LEU A 212 7.57 9.27 4.68
N ASP A 213 8.66 9.40 5.44
CA ASP A 213 8.75 10.35 6.57
C ASP A 213 8.63 11.83 6.13
N GLN A 214 8.92 12.14 4.87
CA GLN A 214 8.78 13.49 4.31
C GLN A 214 7.35 13.81 3.82
N LEU A 215 6.46 12.81 3.76
CA LEU A 215 5.10 13.00 3.29
C LEU A 215 4.33 13.91 4.25
N THR A 216 3.83 15.03 3.75
CA THR A 216 3.11 16.05 4.53
C THR A 216 1.60 16.01 4.30
N SER A 217 1.19 15.63 3.08
CA SER A 217 -0.23 15.51 2.69
C SER A 217 -0.44 14.40 1.67
N VAL A 218 -1.61 13.78 1.74
CA VAL A 218 -2.08 12.78 0.77
C VAL A 218 -3.58 12.99 0.54
N ALA A 219 -4.10 12.75 -0.66
CA ALA A 219 -5.54 12.66 -0.85
C ALA A 219 -6.06 11.31 -0.35
N ASP A 220 -5.87 10.22 -1.09
CA ASP A 220 -6.28 8.88 -0.65
C ASP A 220 -5.06 8.03 -0.29
N LEU A 221 -5.05 7.44 0.90
CA LEU A 221 -3.99 6.56 1.41
C LEU A 221 -4.54 5.14 1.57
N ASN A 222 -4.06 4.22 0.75
CA ASN A 222 -4.41 2.80 0.81
C ASN A 222 -3.18 1.94 1.11
N LEU A 223 -3.22 1.25 2.25
CA LEU A 223 -2.16 0.37 2.71
C LEU A 223 -2.73 -1.02 2.94
N GLN A 224 -2.20 -2.01 2.23
CA GLN A 224 -2.67 -3.39 2.32
C GLN A 224 -1.54 -4.40 2.24
N ALA A 225 -1.58 -5.46 3.05
CA ALA A 225 -0.55 -6.50 3.05
C ALA A 225 0.89 -5.94 3.17
N ILE A 226 1.09 -4.99 4.09
CA ILE A 226 2.40 -4.41 4.42
C ILE A 226 2.85 -4.82 5.83
N LYS A 227 4.15 -4.70 6.12
CA LYS A 227 4.71 -5.02 7.44
C LYS A 227 4.90 -3.81 8.33
N SER A 228 5.34 -2.68 7.78
CA SER A 228 5.49 -1.44 8.54
C SER A 228 5.19 -0.22 7.67
N PHE A 229 4.76 0.86 8.33
CA PHE A 229 4.50 2.14 7.70
C PHE A 229 4.97 3.27 8.60
N SER A 230 5.71 4.22 8.04
CA SER A 230 6.14 5.44 8.71
C SER A 230 5.88 6.65 7.81
N ALA A 231 5.11 7.62 8.32
CA ALA A 231 4.86 8.91 7.68
C ALA A 231 4.85 10.02 8.73
N LYS A 232 6.01 10.26 9.36
CA LYS A 232 6.14 11.11 10.55
C LYS A 232 5.65 12.54 10.36
N ASN A 233 5.81 13.10 9.16
CA ASN A 233 5.42 14.48 8.88
C ASN A 233 4.00 14.62 8.30
N LEU A 234 3.23 13.52 8.21
CA LEU A 234 1.91 13.56 7.62
C LEU A 234 0.95 14.34 8.52
N THR A 235 0.35 15.40 7.97
CA THR A 235 -0.56 16.30 8.72
C THR A 235 -2.00 16.26 8.23
N SER A 236 -2.22 15.94 6.95
CA SER A 236 -3.56 15.90 6.36
C SER A 236 -3.76 14.73 5.43
N VAL A 237 -4.93 14.09 5.54
CA VAL A 237 -5.47 13.16 4.55
C VAL A 237 -6.72 13.79 3.95
N ASN A 238 -6.63 14.29 2.71
CA ASN A 238 -7.71 15.02 2.04
C ASN A 238 -8.83 14.11 1.49
N GLY A 239 -8.64 12.80 1.62
CA GLY A 239 -9.56 11.76 1.20
C GLY A 239 -9.69 10.69 2.29
N THR A 240 -9.61 9.44 1.88
CA THR A 240 -9.77 8.27 2.77
C THR A 240 -8.41 7.72 3.20
N LEU A 241 -8.31 7.30 4.46
CA LEU A 241 -7.22 6.47 4.96
C LEU A 241 -7.73 5.05 5.17
N SER A 242 -7.09 4.09 4.52
CA SER A 242 -7.38 2.66 4.63
C SER A 242 -6.12 1.87 5.01
N LEU A 243 -6.20 1.13 6.12
CA LEU A 243 -5.21 0.14 6.56
C LEU A 243 -5.90 -1.22 6.67
N ILE A 244 -5.67 -2.10 5.68
CA ILE A 244 -6.42 -3.35 5.55
C ILE A 244 -5.48 -4.54 5.44
N GLY A 245 -5.70 -5.60 6.23
CA GLY A 245 -5.02 -6.88 5.98
C GLY A 245 -3.50 -6.79 6.10
N THR A 246 -3.00 -5.99 7.05
CA THR A 246 -1.56 -5.76 7.25
C THR A 246 -0.99 -6.54 8.43
N SER A 247 0.34 -6.69 8.45
CA SER A 247 1.10 -7.23 9.58
C SER A 247 1.73 -6.13 10.45
N VAL A 248 1.23 -4.89 10.33
CA VAL A 248 1.67 -3.75 11.13
C VAL A 248 1.29 -3.98 12.60
N LYS A 249 2.26 -3.84 13.51
CA LYS A 249 2.02 -3.95 14.96
C LYS A 249 1.61 -2.62 15.60
N ASP A 250 2.28 -1.56 15.21
CA ASP A 250 2.09 -0.22 15.74
C ASP A 250 1.86 0.72 14.56
N PHE A 251 0.69 1.37 14.52
CA PHE A 251 0.35 2.32 13.47
C PHE A 251 0.12 3.70 14.07
N GLU A 252 1.07 4.60 13.81
CA GLU A 252 1.12 5.93 14.41
C GLU A 252 1.12 7.04 13.36
N LEU A 253 0.12 7.91 13.46
CA LEU A 253 -0.02 9.12 12.63
C LEU A 253 -0.31 10.32 13.53
N ASN A 254 0.61 10.54 14.46
CA ASN A 254 0.51 11.53 15.54
C ASN A 254 0.38 12.98 15.06
N ASN A 255 0.79 13.28 13.84
CA ASN A 255 0.71 14.63 13.27
C ASN A 255 -0.53 14.87 12.41
N VAL A 256 -1.31 13.83 12.09
CA VAL A 256 -2.52 13.99 11.28
C VAL A 256 -3.58 14.73 12.09
N GLU A 257 -4.02 15.88 11.58
CA GLU A 257 -5.03 16.72 12.22
C GLU A 257 -6.43 16.44 11.67
N SER A 258 -6.54 16.08 10.40
CA SER A 258 -7.82 15.80 9.74
C SER A 258 -7.74 14.69 8.71
N ILE A 259 -8.81 13.90 8.64
CA ILE A 259 -9.12 12.98 7.54
C ILE A 259 -10.44 13.46 6.94
N GLN A 260 -10.42 13.94 5.70
CA GLN A 260 -11.58 14.63 5.11
C GLN A 260 -12.70 13.68 4.67
N LYS A 261 -12.38 12.42 4.38
CA LYS A 261 -13.38 11.36 4.17
C LYS A 261 -13.28 10.34 5.31
N SER A 262 -13.17 9.05 5.01
CA SER A 262 -13.28 7.98 6.00
C SER A 262 -11.93 7.50 6.51
N LEU A 263 -11.94 6.93 7.72
CA LEU A 263 -10.85 6.18 8.31
C LEU A 263 -11.29 4.72 8.47
N ALA A 264 -10.61 3.80 7.80
CA ALA A 264 -10.86 2.36 7.86
C ALA A 264 -9.60 1.62 8.33
N ILE A 265 -9.69 0.90 9.44
CA ILE A 265 -8.62 0.08 10.02
C ILE A 265 -9.17 -1.34 10.22
N ASN A 266 -9.00 -2.21 9.23
CA ASN A 266 -9.66 -3.51 9.22
C ASN A 266 -8.69 -4.67 8.98
N GLU A 267 -8.99 -5.85 9.52
CA GLU A 267 -8.28 -7.09 9.19
C GLU A 267 -6.76 -7.08 9.52
N ASN A 268 -6.31 -6.27 10.49
CA ASN A 268 -4.89 -6.21 10.87
C ASN A 268 -4.64 -7.09 12.11
N SER A 269 -4.48 -8.39 11.90
CA SER A 269 -4.39 -9.39 12.98
C SER A 269 -3.20 -9.20 13.93
N ASP A 270 -2.15 -8.49 13.48
CA ASP A 270 -0.95 -8.21 14.28
C ASP A 270 -0.96 -6.85 14.99
N LEU A 271 -1.95 -6.00 14.69
CA LEU A 271 -2.04 -4.65 15.19
C LEU A 271 -2.34 -4.65 16.70
N THR A 272 -1.44 -4.05 17.48
CA THR A 272 -1.55 -3.91 18.93
C THR A 272 -1.76 -2.48 19.37
N GLN A 273 -1.30 -1.50 18.58
CA GLN A 273 -1.39 -0.08 18.92
C GLN A 273 -1.81 0.77 17.73
N LEU A 274 -2.72 1.70 18.00
CA LEU A 274 -3.13 2.78 17.11
C LEU A 274 -2.84 4.11 17.80
N ASN A 275 -2.36 5.11 17.06
CA ASN A 275 -2.15 6.44 17.64
C ASN A 275 -2.42 7.59 16.66
N PHE A 276 -3.38 8.45 17.03
CA PHE A 276 -3.79 9.64 16.31
C PHE A 276 -3.91 10.84 17.27
N THR A 277 -2.84 11.15 18.02
CA THR A 277 -2.85 12.17 19.08
C THR A 277 -3.36 13.57 18.69
N LYS A 278 -3.26 13.96 17.41
CA LYS A 278 -3.72 15.27 16.91
C LYS A 278 -5.00 15.24 16.08
N LEU A 279 -5.52 14.05 15.73
CA LEU A 279 -6.68 13.93 14.86
C LEU A 279 -7.90 14.54 15.55
N ASN A 280 -8.46 15.59 14.94
CA ASN A 280 -9.59 16.33 15.50
C ASN A 280 -10.89 16.11 14.72
N GLN A 281 -10.80 15.66 13.46
CA GLN A 281 -11.94 15.50 12.57
C GLN A 281 -11.76 14.32 11.61
N ILE A 282 -12.83 13.53 11.48
CA ILE A 282 -13.05 12.58 10.38
C ILE A 282 -14.30 13.06 9.63
N GLY A 283 -14.18 13.41 8.34
CA GLY A 283 -15.30 13.95 7.57
C GLY A 283 -16.32 12.89 7.13
N GLY A 284 -15.89 11.63 7.01
CA GLY A 284 -16.70 10.48 6.68
C GLY A 284 -16.87 9.51 7.86
N ALA A 285 -16.90 8.21 7.55
CA ALA A 285 -17.09 7.16 8.54
C ALA A 285 -15.78 6.80 9.27
N LEU A 286 -15.91 6.34 10.51
CA LEU A 286 -14.85 5.65 11.24
C LEU A 286 -15.20 4.17 11.31
N THR A 287 -14.33 3.31 10.81
CA THR A 287 -14.47 1.86 10.88
C THR A 287 -13.19 1.24 11.45
N ILE A 288 -13.33 0.49 12.53
CA ILE A 288 -12.26 -0.30 13.13
C ILE A 288 -12.81 -1.70 13.40
N GLY A 289 -12.36 -2.68 12.65
CA GLY A 289 -12.89 -4.05 12.73
C GLY A 289 -11.83 -5.12 12.53
N ASP A 290 -12.08 -6.32 13.03
CA ASP A 290 -11.27 -7.51 12.71
C ASP A 290 -9.76 -7.33 12.98
N ASN A 291 -9.41 -6.65 14.08
CA ASN A 291 -8.04 -6.45 14.54
C ASN A 291 -7.79 -7.24 15.85
N ASP A 292 -7.60 -8.56 15.76
CA ASP A 292 -7.63 -9.51 16.89
C ASP A 292 -6.80 -9.12 18.13
N LYS A 293 -5.64 -8.49 17.91
CA LYS A 293 -4.70 -8.09 18.97
C LYS A 293 -4.88 -6.66 19.47
N LEU A 294 -5.74 -5.87 18.83
CA LEU A 294 -5.99 -4.48 19.21
C LEU A 294 -6.97 -4.46 20.39
N LYS A 295 -6.44 -4.38 21.61
CA LYS A 295 -7.25 -4.38 22.85
C LYS A 295 -7.77 -3.01 23.26
N SER A 296 -7.31 -1.94 22.62
CA SER A 296 -7.81 -0.59 22.90
C SER A 296 -7.83 0.28 21.66
N PHE A 297 -8.86 1.11 21.55
CA PHE A 297 -8.96 2.21 20.58
C PHE A 297 -8.88 3.60 21.25
N ASP A 298 -8.24 3.72 22.42
CA ASP A 298 -7.94 5.00 23.11
C ASP A 298 -6.87 5.84 22.37
N SER A 299 -7.05 5.99 21.06
CA SER A 299 -6.08 6.51 20.10
C SER A 299 -6.46 7.90 19.61
N PHE A 300 -7.64 8.39 20.00
CA PHE A 300 -8.30 9.57 19.45
C PHE A 300 -8.60 10.65 20.51
N PRO A 301 -7.60 11.11 21.30
CA PRO A 301 -7.84 12.00 22.45
C PRO A 301 -8.37 13.38 22.08
N LYS A 302 -8.23 13.81 20.82
CA LYS A 302 -8.67 15.13 20.33
C LYS A 302 -9.82 15.07 19.32
N LEU A 303 -10.34 13.88 19.01
CA LEU A 303 -11.35 13.71 17.98
C LEU A 303 -12.67 14.34 18.43
N THR A 304 -13.08 15.41 17.77
CA THR A 304 -14.28 16.18 18.13
C THR A 304 -15.48 15.90 17.23
N GLN A 305 -15.23 15.49 15.98
CA GLN A 305 -16.27 15.33 14.97
C GLN A 305 -16.01 14.13 14.06
N ILE A 306 -17.08 13.38 13.81
CA ILE A 306 -17.19 12.34 12.79
C ILE A 306 -18.39 12.68 11.90
N GLY A 307 -18.15 12.86 10.60
CA GLY A 307 -19.19 13.28 9.64
C GLY A 307 -20.01 12.13 9.05
N GLY A 308 -19.61 10.88 9.28
CA GLY A 308 -20.36 9.67 8.94
C GLY A 308 -20.74 8.85 10.16
N SER A 309 -20.88 7.54 9.97
CA SER A 309 -21.14 6.56 11.04
C SER A 309 -19.86 6.12 11.74
N VAL A 310 -20.02 5.60 12.96
CA VAL A 310 -18.98 4.89 13.70
C VAL A 310 -19.36 3.41 13.73
N ASN A 311 -18.46 2.54 13.27
CA ASN A 311 -18.61 1.10 13.35
C ASN A 311 -17.33 0.49 13.95
N LEU A 312 -17.45 -0.13 15.12
CA LEU A 312 -16.35 -0.70 15.88
C LEU A 312 -16.64 -2.16 16.19
N THR A 313 -15.80 -3.08 15.72
CA THR A 313 -15.91 -4.51 16.01
C THR A 313 -14.59 -5.10 16.49
N GLY A 314 -14.63 -5.95 17.52
CA GLY A 314 -13.46 -6.68 18.01
C GLY A 314 -13.37 -6.77 19.53
N SER A 315 -12.31 -7.39 20.05
CA SER A 315 -12.16 -7.66 21.48
C SER A 315 -11.50 -6.50 22.24
N PHE A 316 -12.22 -5.39 22.39
CA PHE A 316 -11.71 -4.20 23.08
C PHE A 316 -11.91 -4.29 24.59
N ASP A 317 -10.81 -4.11 25.34
CA ASP A 317 -10.81 -4.00 26.80
C ASP A 317 -10.97 -2.54 27.26
N LYS A 318 -10.58 -1.58 26.40
CA LYS A 318 -10.65 -0.14 26.65
C LYS A 318 -10.93 0.63 25.36
N GLY A 319 -11.46 1.83 25.48
CA GLY A 319 -11.80 2.65 24.34
C GLY A 319 -12.74 3.78 24.75
N ASP A 320 -12.41 5.00 24.39
CA ASP A 320 -13.25 6.18 24.61
C ASP A 320 -12.97 7.26 23.55
N PHE A 321 -13.90 8.20 23.42
CA PHE A 321 -13.76 9.41 22.61
C PHE A 321 -14.00 10.66 23.48
N PRO A 322 -13.01 11.07 24.30
CA PRO A 322 -13.22 12.02 25.39
C PRO A 322 -13.67 13.42 24.94
N GLU A 323 -13.25 13.85 23.75
CA GLU A 323 -13.56 15.17 23.19
C GLU A 323 -14.67 15.16 22.14
N LEU A 324 -15.33 14.01 21.92
CA LEU A 324 -16.29 13.84 20.83
C LEU A 324 -17.57 14.63 21.09
N LYS A 325 -17.88 15.53 20.16
CA LYS A 325 -19.02 16.46 20.22
C LYS A 325 -20.08 16.16 19.19
N ARG A 326 -19.72 15.48 18.10
CA ARG A 326 -20.66 15.14 17.03
C ARG A 326 -20.28 13.88 16.28
N VAL A 327 -21.25 12.98 16.13
CA VAL A 327 -21.29 11.94 15.09
C VAL A 327 -22.52 12.22 14.23
N ALA A 328 -22.35 12.50 12.94
CA ALA A 328 -23.48 12.84 12.08
C ALA A 328 -24.32 11.61 11.68
N GLY A 329 -23.69 10.43 11.58
CA GLY A 329 -24.35 9.15 11.31
C GLY A 329 -24.67 8.35 12.57
N GLY A 330 -24.96 7.06 12.38
CA GLY A 330 -25.20 6.10 13.45
C GLY A 330 -23.93 5.66 14.18
N PHE A 331 -24.11 4.97 15.30
CA PHE A 331 -23.04 4.42 16.11
C PHE A 331 -23.30 2.94 16.39
N GLU A 332 -22.33 2.10 16.06
CA GLU A 332 -22.35 0.67 16.32
C GLU A 332 -21.02 0.24 16.96
N LEU A 333 -21.11 -0.36 18.15
CA LEU A 333 -20.02 -1.05 18.84
C LEU A 333 -20.44 -2.49 19.09
N ASP A 334 -19.67 -3.45 18.59
CA ASP A 334 -19.75 -4.87 18.97
C ASP A 334 -18.39 -5.34 19.48
N SER A 335 -18.26 -5.43 20.81
CA SER A 335 -17.08 -5.92 21.50
C SER A 335 -17.39 -7.10 22.40
N ASP A 336 -16.49 -8.07 22.41
CA ASP A 336 -16.48 -9.20 23.34
C ASP A 336 -15.37 -9.09 24.40
N GLY A 337 -14.65 -7.96 24.47
CA GLY A 337 -13.64 -7.65 25.50
C GLY A 337 -14.22 -7.04 26.77
N ASP A 338 -13.34 -6.46 27.61
CA ASP A 338 -13.72 -5.89 28.92
C ASP A 338 -14.39 -4.49 28.89
N LEU A 339 -14.46 -3.84 27.72
CA LEU A 339 -15.07 -2.52 27.55
C LEU A 339 -16.57 -2.51 27.89
N THR A 340 -17.06 -1.43 28.52
CA THR A 340 -18.48 -1.23 28.84
C THR A 340 -19.13 -0.15 27.96
N CYS A 341 -20.46 -0.13 27.92
CA CYS A 341 -21.22 0.79 27.06
C CYS A 341 -21.49 2.18 27.66
N ASP A 342 -21.14 2.42 28.93
CA ASP A 342 -21.58 3.60 29.69
C ASP A 342 -21.15 4.94 29.07
N ALA A 343 -19.90 5.03 28.61
CA ALA A 343 -19.39 6.24 27.96
C ALA A 343 -20.18 6.56 26.68
N PHE A 344 -20.43 5.55 25.85
CA PHE A 344 -21.12 5.71 24.56
C PHE A 344 -22.62 5.97 24.73
N GLN A 345 -23.26 5.37 25.75
CA GLN A 345 -24.65 5.67 26.11
C GLN A 345 -24.81 7.13 26.56
N LYS A 346 -23.83 7.69 27.28
CA LYS A 346 -23.80 9.11 27.63
C LYS A 346 -23.67 10.01 26.40
N LEU A 347 -22.81 9.64 25.44
CA LEU A 347 -22.71 10.36 24.16
C LEU A 347 -24.06 10.38 23.42
N ASN A 348 -24.73 9.23 23.35
CA ASN A 348 -26.06 9.14 22.72
C ASN A 348 -27.11 9.99 23.46
N SER A 349 -27.18 9.87 24.79
CA SER A 349 -28.15 10.61 25.62
C SER A 349 -27.93 12.13 25.56
N ASN A 350 -26.67 12.56 25.43
CA ASN A 350 -26.31 13.96 25.24
C ASN A 350 -26.50 14.44 23.79
N SER A 351 -27.11 13.64 22.92
CA SER A 351 -27.33 13.94 21.51
C SER A 351 -26.03 14.24 20.75
N VAL A 352 -24.89 13.66 21.15
CA VAL A 352 -23.64 13.73 20.36
C VAL A 352 -23.80 12.94 19.08
N ILE A 353 -24.45 11.77 19.16
CA ILE A 353 -24.77 10.90 18.02
C ILE A 353 -26.08 11.38 17.40
N LYS A 354 -26.07 11.65 16.09
CA LYS A 354 -27.19 12.28 15.36
C LYS A 354 -27.94 11.32 14.45
N GLY A 355 -27.35 10.19 14.09
CA GLY A 355 -28.03 9.16 13.30
C GLY A 355 -29.07 8.40 14.12
N ASP A 356 -30.03 7.81 13.42
CA ASP A 356 -31.17 7.10 14.04
C ASP A 356 -30.77 5.74 14.64
N GLU A 357 -29.58 5.23 14.34
CA GLU A 357 -29.07 3.96 14.85
C GLU A 357 -28.02 4.17 15.96
N PHE A 358 -28.32 3.64 17.14
CA PHE A 358 -27.37 3.46 18.23
C PHE A 358 -27.40 2.00 18.70
N LYS A 359 -26.28 1.29 18.55
CA LYS A 359 -26.09 -0.09 19.01
C LYS A 359 -24.79 -0.16 19.79
N CYS A 360 -24.87 -0.67 21.02
CA CYS A 360 -23.69 -0.94 21.83
C CYS A 360 -23.84 -2.32 22.47
N LYS A 361 -23.05 -3.27 21.99
CA LYS A 361 -22.91 -4.62 22.51
C LYS A 361 -21.49 -4.73 23.04
N ALA A 362 -21.35 -4.69 24.35
CA ALA A 362 -20.08 -4.81 25.06
C ALA A 362 -20.34 -5.47 26.43
N LYS A 363 -19.30 -5.61 27.26
CA LYS A 363 -19.44 -6.18 28.60
C LYS A 363 -20.52 -5.43 29.38
N GLN A 364 -21.50 -6.18 29.86
CA GLN A 364 -22.54 -5.66 30.73
C GLN A 364 -21.94 -5.44 32.12
N GLU A 365 -22.10 -4.26 32.69
CA GLU A 365 -21.84 -4.12 34.12
C GLU A 365 -22.91 -4.93 34.87
N GLU A 366 -22.47 -5.94 35.62
CA GLU A 366 -23.30 -6.57 36.65
C GLU A 366 -23.58 -5.50 37.71
N THR A 367 -24.70 -4.77 37.55
CA THR A 367 -25.23 -3.92 38.60
C THR A 367 -25.54 -4.79 39.80
N SER A 368 -24.59 -4.89 40.72
CA SER A 368 -24.76 -5.55 42.01
C SER A 368 -25.65 -4.67 42.90
N SER A 369 -26.94 -4.57 42.56
CA SER A 369 -27.95 -3.99 43.43
C SER A 369 -28.46 -5.07 44.38
N SER A 370 -27.78 -5.29 45.50
CA SER A 370 -28.33 -6.04 46.63
C SER A 370 -28.14 -5.28 47.94
N SER A 371 -28.77 -4.10 48.02
CA SER A 371 -29.17 -3.48 49.28
C SER A 371 -30.37 -4.23 49.89
N SER A 372 -30.07 -5.07 50.89
CA SER A 372 -30.83 -5.35 52.11
C SER A 372 -32.31 -5.79 52.02
N LYS A 373 -32.60 -7.04 52.44
CA LYS A 373 -33.60 -7.27 53.51
C LYS A 373 -33.39 -8.62 54.21
N ALA A 374 -33.09 -8.54 55.51
CA ALA A 374 -33.19 -9.66 56.44
C ALA A 374 -34.66 -10.07 56.59
N GLY A 375 -34.94 -11.36 56.40
CA GLY A 375 -36.26 -11.97 56.62
C GLY A 375 -36.07 -13.38 57.18
N ASN A 376 -36.27 -13.50 58.47
CA ASN A 376 -36.14 -14.71 59.27
C ASN A 376 -37.44 -15.54 59.18
N SER A 377 -37.38 -16.83 58.82
CA SER A 377 -38.30 -17.84 59.36
C SER A 377 -37.80 -19.27 59.15
N SER A 378 -37.70 -19.95 60.30
CA SER A 378 -37.48 -21.36 60.60
C SER A 378 -38.21 -22.40 59.73
N GLY A 379 -37.56 -23.54 59.50
CA GLY A 379 -38.19 -24.78 59.07
C GLY A 379 -37.24 -25.98 59.24
N LEU A 380 -37.62 -26.90 60.12
CA LEU A 380 -36.87 -28.03 60.68
C LEU A 380 -36.40 -29.09 59.67
N ALA A 381 -35.37 -29.81 60.12
CA ALA A 381 -34.68 -30.92 59.47
C ALA A 381 -35.49 -32.23 59.37
N THR A 382 -35.13 -33.06 58.38
CA THR A 382 -35.08 -34.51 58.55
C THR A 382 -34.07 -35.16 57.61
N SER A 383 -33.21 -35.97 58.20
CA SER A 383 -32.12 -36.76 57.61
C SER A 383 -32.58 -38.14 57.15
N SER A 384 -31.99 -38.68 56.08
CA SER A 384 -31.59 -40.10 56.00
C SER A 384 -30.59 -40.37 54.87
N SER A 385 -29.40 -40.79 55.31
CA SER A 385 -28.36 -41.66 54.71
C SER A 385 -28.81 -42.62 53.59
N THR A 386 -28.02 -43.02 52.61
CA THR A 386 -26.69 -43.68 52.65
C THR A 386 -26.06 -43.74 51.26
N GLY A 387 -24.72 -43.82 51.15
CA GLY A 387 -24.08 -44.50 50.01
C GLY A 387 -22.72 -43.94 49.57
N ASP A 388 -21.66 -44.47 50.17
CA ASP A 388 -20.23 -44.22 49.94
C ASP A 388 -19.73 -44.38 48.48
N ARG A 389 -18.72 -43.59 48.07
CA ARG A 389 -17.28 -43.98 48.03
C ARG A 389 -16.40 -43.07 47.16
N ALA A 390 -15.33 -42.56 47.81
CA ALA A 390 -13.94 -42.34 47.36
C ALA A 390 -13.67 -41.40 46.16
N ALA A 391 -12.66 -40.52 46.14
CA ALA A 391 -11.41 -40.46 46.90
C ALA A 391 -10.91 -39.01 47.05
N GLU A 392 -10.26 -38.76 48.18
CA GLU A 392 -9.44 -37.59 48.53
C GLU A 392 -8.07 -37.61 47.83
N GLU A 393 -7.56 -36.40 47.53
CA GLU A 393 -6.25 -35.82 47.95
C GLU A 393 -4.97 -36.67 47.75
N THR A 394 -3.77 -36.16 47.45
CA THR A 394 -3.11 -34.96 47.97
C THR A 394 -1.73 -34.81 47.30
N SER A 395 -1.32 -33.56 47.07
CA SER A 395 -0.02 -32.92 47.33
C SER A 395 1.36 -33.56 47.04
N SER A 396 2.17 -32.73 46.36
CA SER A 396 3.54 -32.26 46.68
C SER A 396 4.76 -33.14 46.41
N SER A 397 5.78 -32.58 45.73
CA SER A 397 7.03 -32.07 46.35
C SER A 397 8.12 -31.72 45.31
N SER A 398 8.81 -30.57 45.48
CA SER A 398 10.28 -30.27 45.38
C SER A 398 11.18 -30.94 44.31
N SER A 399 12.29 -30.41 43.78
CA SER A 399 13.06 -29.15 43.85
C SER A 399 14.29 -29.28 42.91
N SER A 400 14.88 -28.13 42.52
CA SER A 400 16.34 -27.85 42.33
C SER A 400 17.21 -28.64 41.30
N GLY A 401 17.68 -27.93 40.27
CA GLY A 401 19.05 -27.34 40.21
C GLY A 401 20.24 -28.14 39.61
N SER A 402 21.03 -27.42 38.78
CA SER A 402 22.40 -27.70 38.24
C SER A 402 22.44 -28.50 36.93
N GLY A 403 23.28 -28.24 35.91
CA GLY A 403 24.40 -27.33 35.68
C GLY A 403 25.33 -27.93 34.59
N SER A 404 26.03 -27.06 33.84
CA SER A 404 27.23 -27.27 32.99
C SER A 404 27.17 -27.99 31.63
N ASP A 405 27.40 -27.18 30.58
CA ASP A 405 28.47 -27.26 29.57
C ASP A 405 28.80 -28.57 28.84
N SER A 406 28.73 -28.57 27.50
CA SER A 406 29.89 -28.35 26.62
C SER A 406 29.66 -28.76 25.15
N LYS A 407 30.13 -27.89 24.23
CA LYS A 407 30.91 -28.13 22.98
C LYS A 407 30.88 -29.57 22.41
N SER A 408 30.81 -29.84 21.10
CA SER A 408 31.13 -29.06 19.89
C SER A 408 30.87 -29.94 18.64
N SER A 409 30.68 -29.25 17.52
CA SER A 409 31.26 -29.51 16.19
C SER A 409 30.90 -30.76 15.38
N SER A 410 30.49 -30.46 14.13
CA SER A 410 30.95 -31.04 12.85
C SER A 410 30.54 -32.49 12.55
N SER A 411 30.18 -32.93 11.34
CA SER A 411 30.28 -32.39 9.97
C SER A 411 29.79 -33.47 9.01
N GLY A 412 29.48 -33.10 7.76
CA GLY A 412 29.66 -33.96 6.58
C GLY A 412 28.38 -34.67 6.13
N SER A 413 27.65 -34.21 5.12
CA SER A 413 27.98 -34.09 3.68
C SER A 413 28.04 -35.43 2.94
N GLY A 414 27.29 -35.51 1.83
CA GLY A 414 27.40 -36.56 0.79
C GLY A 414 26.03 -37.02 0.29
N SER A 415 25.36 -36.28 -0.60
CA SER A 415 25.55 -36.23 -2.06
C SER A 415 25.05 -37.45 -2.85
N ALA A 416 23.95 -37.19 -3.57
CA ALA A 416 23.80 -37.38 -5.01
C ALA A 416 23.34 -38.73 -5.61
N LYS A 417 22.65 -38.51 -6.75
CA LYS A 417 22.24 -39.39 -7.85
C LYS A 417 21.00 -40.25 -7.61
N SER A 418 20.09 -40.48 -8.55
CA SER A 418 19.68 -39.94 -9.88
C SER A 418 18.85 -41.05 -10.52
N SER A 419 17.99 -40.72 -11.49
CA SER A 419 17.26 -41.63 -12.41
C SER A 419 16.07 -42.38 -11.77
N GLY A 420 14.93 -42.56 -12.43
CA GLY A 420 14.52 -42.24 -13.79
C GLY A 420 13.18 -42.95 -14.10
N SER A 421 12.44 -42.35 -15.03
CA SER A 421 11.43 -42.94 -15.94
C SER A 421 10.09 -43.50 -15.42
N SER A 422 9.04 -42.80 -15.87
CA SER A 422 7.90 -43.29 -16.69
C SER A 422 6.87 -44.28 -16.14
N SER A 423 5.60 -43.85 -16.11
CA SER A 423 4.41 -44.49 -16.75
C SER A 423 3.15 -43.73 -16.27
N LYS A 424 2.45 -43.00 -17.13
CA LYS A 424 1.31 -43.40 -18.00
C LYS A 424 0.07 -43.93 -17.26
N SER A 425 -1.01 -43.16 -17.41
CA SER A 425 -2.45 -43.52 -17.46
C SER A 425 -3.15 -44.06 -16.21
N GLY A 426 -4.31 -43.47 -15.90
CA GLY A 426 -5.36 -44.14 -15.13
C GLY A 426 -6.32 -43.20 -14.44
N ALA A 427 -7.41 -42.84 -15.11
CA ALA A 427 -8.57 -42.20 -14.50
C ALA A 427 -9.28 -43.16 -13.53
N SER A 428 -9.72 -42.65 -12.37
CA SER A 428 -11.05 -42.91 -11.78
C SER A 428 -11.15 -42.22 -10.43
N GLY A 429 -12.26 -41.54 -10.21
CA GLY A 429 -12.48 -40.70 -9.05
C GLY A 429 -12.72 -41.46 -7.75
N VAL A 430 -12.58 -40.72 -6.66
CA VAL A 430 -13.42 -40.91 -5.48
C VAL A 430 -13.53 -39.58 -4.75
N SER A 431 -14.76 -39.33 -4.34
CA SER A 431 -15.25 -38.28 -3.47
C SER A 431 -14.38 -38.01 -2.23
N GLY A 432 -14.05 -36.74 -2.01
CA GLY A 432 -13.53 -36.22 -0.75
C GLY A 432 -14.02 -34.78 -0.57
N LYS A 433 -14.96 -34.59 0.36
CA LYS A 433 -15.51 -33.29 0.73
C LYS A 433 -14.41 -32.43 1.35
N SER A 434 -14.08 -31.31 0.72
CA SER A 434 -13.39 -30.20 1.36
C SER A 434 -14.25 -28.96 1.16
N ALA A 435 -14.88 -28.52 2.25
CA ALA A 435 -15.60 -27.26 2.30
C ALA A 435 -14.58 -26.11 2.21
N LEU A 436 -14.43 -25.56 1.02
CA LEU A 436 -13.84 -24.25 0.80
C LEU A 436 -14.92 -23.22 1.12
N PHE A 437 -14.79 -22.54 2.26
CA PHE A 437 -15.48 -21.28 2.49
C PHE A 437 -14.86 -20.25 1.56
N ALA A 438 -15.48 -20.07 0.39
CA ALA A 438 -15.26 -18.92 -0.46
C ALA A 438 -16.01 -17.74 0.15
N ALA A 439 -15.30 -16.84 0.83
CA ALA A 439 -15.82 -15.53 1.17
C ALA A 439 -15.87 -14.70 -0.11
N LEU A 440 -17.05 -14.66 -0.74
CA LEU A 440 -17.40 -13.61 -1.69
C LEU A 440 -17.59 -12.32 -0.89
N PHE A 441 -16.64 -11.38 -0.98
CA PHE A 441 -16.93 -9.99 -0.69
C PHE A 441 -17.24 -9.27 -2.00
N VAL A 442 -18.53 -8.97 -2.14
CA VAL A 442 -19.06 -8.08 -3.18
C VAL A 442 -18.54 -6.68 -2.88
N ALA A 443 -17.66 -6.19 -3.76
CA ALA A 443 -17.38 -4.78 -3.88
C ALA A 443 -18.67 -4.06 -4.28
N VAL A 444 -19.32 -3.37 -3.34
CA VAL A 444 -20.29 -2.32 -3.66
C VAL A 444 -19.54 -1.00 -3.56
N GLY A 445 -19.01 -0.58 -4.71
CA GLY A 445 -18.60 0.80 -4.91
C GLY A 445 -19.81 1.73 -4.99
N ALA A 446 -19.57 2.96 -4.53
CA ALA A 446 -20.14 4.20 -5.03
C ALA A 446 -21.65 4.24 -5.32
N ALA A 447 -22.41 4.84 -4.38
CA ALA A 447 -23.33 5.94 -4.68
C ALA A 447 -24.00 6.41 -3.39
N LEU A 448 -23.89 7.72 -3.11
CA LEU A 448 -24.98 8.64 -2.72
C LEU A 448 -24.44 9.73 -1.77
N PHE A 449 -24.28 10.93 -2.36
CA PHE A 449 -24.24 12.29 -1.79
C PHE A 449 -23.27 12.64 -0.66
#